data_AF-A0A2P4ZQ44-F1
#
_entry.id   AF-A0A2P4ZQ44-F1
#
_cell.length_a   1.000
_cell.length_b   1.000
_cell.length_c   1.000
_cell.angle_alpha   90.00
_cell.angle_beta   90.00
_cell.angle_gamma   90.00
#
_symmetry.space_group_name_H-M   'P 1'
#
loop_
_entity.id
_entity.type
_entity.pdbx_description
1 polymer ?
#
loop_
_entity_poly.entity_id
_entity_poly.type
_entity_poly.pdbx_seq_one_letter_code
_entity_poly.pdbx_strand_id
1 'polypeptide(L)'
;MLAWIWLNLLVEDLANQRLEGSIIEDTVNKPWRPLPSHRLTADQARDWLTVAIVVAVGSSLVLGGYTASVTLMLFIWMYNDLDGSNSGIWIRNALNASGLMCFSWGALATLSGGELSSRAFTWILVTGAIIITTVHAQDLPDIEGDKARGRLTVPLLYGETAARVSLSAMVMFWSVACPLFWDVSAWGWAVSTSLGCAMSVLALQKRGQWWDEVVWKLWCLWIAALYLLPALGK
;
A
#
# COMPACT_ATOMS: atom_id res chain seq x y z
N MET A 1 5.24 -18.22 -0.63
CA MET A 1 4.43 -17.00 -0.41
C MET A 1 4.89 -16.13 0.75
N LEU A 2 4.65 -16.46 2.03
CA LEU A 2 4.91 -15.51 3.13
C LEU A 2 6.36 -15.04 3.18
N ALA A 3 7.34 -15.95 3.16
CA ALA A 3 8.76 -15.58 3.11
C ALA A 3 9.09 -14.63 1.93
N TRP A 4 8.51 -14.90 0.75
CA TRP A 4 8.68 -14.06 -0.43
C TRP A 4 8.12 -12.64 -0.21
N ILE A 5 6.92 -12.52 0.37
CA ILE A 5 6.29 -11.21 0.68
C ILE A 5 7.18 -10.43 1.66
N TRP A 6 7.60 -11.06 2.76
CA TRP A 6 8.39 -10.40 3.80
C TRP A 6 9.77 -9.94 3.30
N LEU A 7 10.44 -10.74 2.46
CA LEU A 7 11.72 -10.35 1.87
C LEU A 7 11.59 -9.15 0.93
N ASN A 8 10.55 -9.13 0.08
CA ASN A 8 10.31 -8.01 -0.82
C ASN A 8 9.80 -6.77 -0.08
N LEU A 9 9.02 -6.94 0.99
CA LEU A 9 8.56 -5.85 1.85
C LEU A 9 9.74 -5.18 2.57
N LEU A 10 10.71 -5.97 3.05
CA LEU A 10 11.93 -5.42 3.67
C LEU A 10 12.69 -4.49 2.71
N VAL A 11 12.74 -4.84 1.42
CA VAL A 11 13.35 -3.97 0.40
C VAL A 11 12.59 -2.65 0.28
N GLU A 12 11.26 -2.71 0.21
CA GLU A 12 10.40 -1.53 0.11
C GLU A 12 10.56 -0.61 1.33
N ASP A 13 10.53 -1.18 2.53
CA ASP A 13 10.73 -0.45 3.79
C ASP A 13 12.09 0.27 3.83
N LEU A 14 13.18 -0.43 3.49
CA LEU A 14 14.53 0.15 3.46
C LEU A 14 14.65 1.25 2.40
N ALA A 15 14.13 1.01 1.20
CA ALA A 15 14.17 1.98 0.12
C ALA A 15 13.38 3.24 0.46
N ASN A 16 12.18 3.07 1.02
CA ASN A 16 11.26 4.15 1.37
C ASN A 16 11.79 5.04 2.51
N GLN A 17 12.50 4.47 3.49
CA GLN A 17 12.92 5.22 4.68
C GLN A 17 14.30 5.87 4.57
N ARG A 18 15.22 5.35 3.73
CA ARG A 18 16.65 5.74 3.78
C ARG A 18 16.99 7.18 3.34
N LEU A 19 16.15 7.81 2.51
CA LEU A 19 16.47 9.10 1.88
C LEU A 19 16.22 10.25 2.85
N GLU A 20 16.97 11.34 2.72
CA GLU A 20 16.88 12.52 3.60
C GLU A 20 15.46 13.06 3.72
N GLY A 21 14.74 13.20 2.60
CA GLY A 21 13.35 13.66 2.61
C GLY A 21 12.43 12.74 3.42
N SER A 22 12.61 11.42 3.33
CA SER A 22 11.86 10.45 4.13
C SER A 22 12.22 10.52 5.61
N ILE A 23 13.49 10.78 5.94
CA ILE A 23 13.93 10.94 7.34
C ILE A 23 13.29 12.19 7.94
N ILE A 24 13.18 13.29 7.18
CA ILE A 24 12.50 14.53 7.62
C ILE A 24 11.02 14.26 7.88
N GLU A 25 10.33 13.62 6.93
CA GLU A 25 8.92 13.21 7.06
C GLU A 25 8.71 12.34 8.29
N ASP A 26 9.52 11.29 8.45
CA ASP A 26 9.41 10.33 9.54
C ASP A 26 9.83 10.91 10.89
N THR A 27 10.68 11.94 10.94
CA THR A 27 11.00 12.62 12.21
C THR A 27 9.77 13.30 12.80
N VAL A 28 8.86 13.78 11.94
CA VAL A 28 7.58 14.36 12.35
C VAL A 28 6.56 13.27 12.64
N ASN A 29 6.29 12.41 11.66
CA ASN A 29 5.18 11.46 11.74
C ASN A 29 5.51 10.24 12.62
N LYS A 30 6.75 9.75 12.54
CA LYS A 30 7.14 8.40 13.02
C LYS A 30 8.54 8.41 13.69
N PRO A 31 8.81 9.26 14.69
CA PRO A 31 10.15 9.48 15.26
C PRO A 31 10.78 8.22 15.89
N TRP A 32 9.98 7.20 16.18
CA TRP A 32 10.45 5.92 16.69
C TRP A 32 11.11 5.04 15.62
N ARG A 33 10.98 5.35 14.32
CA ARG A 33 11.58 4.57 13.22
C ARG A 33 13.12 4.54 13.32
N PRO A 34 13.79 3.50 12.79
CA PRO A 34 15.23 3.31 12.99
C PRO A 34 16.11 4.50 12.58
N LEU A 35 15.80 5.15 11.46
CA LEU A 35 16.60 6.27 10.93
C LEU A 35 16.36 7.59 11.70
N PRO A 36 15.12 8.05 11.94
CA PRO A 36 14.86 9.21 12.81
C PRO A 36 15.38 9.04 14.24
N SER A 37 15.33 7.82 14.78
CA SER A 37 15.85 7.49 16.12
C SER A 37 17.35 7.20 16.17
N HIS A 38 18.08 7.40 15.07
CA HIS A 38 19.53 7.19 14.95
C HIS A 38 20.01 5.77 15.31
N ARG A 39 19.14 4.77 15.24
CA ARG A 39 19.49 3.34 15.41
C ARG A 39 20.14 2.76 14.16
N LEU A 40 20.02 3.45 13.03
CA LEU A 40 20.61 3.11 11.75
C LEU A 40 21.02 4.41 11.04
N THR A 41 22.17 4.44 10.37
CA THR A 41 22.55 5.56 9.49
C THR A 41 22.00 5.35 8.08
N ALA A 42 21.90 6.42 7.28
CA ALA A 42 21.45 6.33 5.89
C ALA A 42 22.35 5.41 5.04
N ASP A 43 23.67 5.47 5.26
CA ASP A 43 24.64 4.60 4.58
C ASP A 43 24.44 3.13 4.97
N GLN A 44 24.25 2.84 6.26
CA GLN A 44 23.94 1.49 6.71
C GLN A 44 22.63 0.98 6.12
N ALA A 45 21.61 1.82 6.04
CA ALA A 45 20.34 1.47 5.41
C ALA A 45 20.49 1.16 3.91
N ARG A 46 21.37 1.88 3.20
CA ARG A 46 21.72 1.60 1.80
C ARG A 46 22.45 0.27 1.63
N ASP A 47 23.38 -0.05 2.53
CA ASP A 47 24.09 -1.32 2.51
C ASP A 47 23.12 -2.49 2.74
N TRP A 48 22.25 -2.37 3.75
CA TRP A 48 21.18 -3.34 4.00
C TRP A 48 20.20 -3.46 2.84
N LEU A 49 19.85 -2.35 2.19
CA LEU A 49 19.00 -2.37 1.00
C LEU A 49 19.61 -3.22 -0.11
N THR A 50 20.92 -3.06 -0.35
CA THR A 50 21.63 -3.83 -1.38
C THR A 50 21.58 -5.33 -1.07
N VAL A 51 21.87 -5.70 0.18
CA VAL A 51 21.76 -7.10 0.63
C VAL A 51 20.32 -7.61 0.49
N ALA A 52 19.34 -6.83 0.92
CA ALA A 52 17.92 -7.20 0.86
C ALA A 52 17.46 -7.42 -0.58
N ILE A 53 17.87 -6.58 -1.55
CA ILE A 53 17.57 -6.77 -2.97
C ILE A 53 18.13 -8.09 -3.48
N VAL A 54 19.42 -8.36 -3.21
CA VAL A 54 20.07 -9.61 -3.64
C VAL A 54 19.35 -10.83 -3.06
N VAL A 55 19.00 -10.79 -1.77
CA VAL A 55 18.29 -11.89 -1.09
C VAL A 55 16.86 -12.05 -1.62
N ALA A 56 16.10 -10.96 -1.79
CA ALA A 56 14.72 -11.00 -2.26
C ALA A 56 14.64 -11.52 -3.71
N VAL A 57 15.45 -10.97 -4.62
CA VAL A 57 15.46 -11.39 -6.03
C VAL A 57 16.06 -12.80 -6.17
N GLY A 58 17.17 -13.08 -5.48
CA GLY A 58 17.82 -14.39 -5.52
C GLY A 58 16.94 -15.52 -4.97
N SER A 59 16.28 -15.29 -3.83
CA SER A 59 15.33 -16.27 -3.28
C SER A 59 14.09 -16.46 -4.17
N SER A 60 13.69 -15.44 -4.94
CA SER A 60 12.57 -15.53 -5.89
C SER A 60 12.83 -16.48 -7.06
N LEU A 61 14.10 -16.81 -7.36
CA LEU A 61 14.43 -17.86 -8.34
C LEU A 61 14.03 -19.25 -7.83
N VAL A 62 14.07 -19.47 -6.51
CA VAL A 62 13.77 -20.75 -5.86
C VAL A 62 12.31 -20.82 -5.42
N LEU A 63 11.80 -19.72 -4.84
CA LEU A 63 10.44 -19.63 -4.31
C LEU A 63 9.38 -19.36 -5.39
N GLY A 64 9.80 -18.99 -6.60
CA GLY A 64 8.93 -18.45 -7.64
C GLY A 64 8.71 -16.93 -7.50
N GLY A 65 8.01 -16.34 -8.48
CA GLY A 65 7.70 -14.90 -8.47
C GLY A 65 8.88 -13.99 -8.84
N TYR A 66 9.94 -14.52 -9.46
CA TYR A 66 11.12 -13.75 -9.88
C TYR A 66 10.76 -12.50 -10.70
N THR A 67 9.94 -12.64 -11.75
CA THR A 67 9.55 -11.51 -12.60
C THR A 67 8.82 -10.44 -11.78
N ALA A 68 7.90 -10.83 -10.90
CA ALA A 68 7.19 -9.91 -10.03
C ALA A 68 8.14 -9.18 -9.06
N SER A 69 9.15 -9.88 -8.52
CA SER A 69 10.16 -9.29 -7.63
C SER A 69 11.01 -8.26 -8.37
N VAL A 70 11.54 -8.59 -9.55
CA VAL A 70 12.32 -7.64 -10.36
C VAL A 70 11.48 -6.44 -10.78
N THR A 71 10.24 -6.65 -11.22
CA THR A 71 9.32 -5.55 -11.56
C THR A 71 9.02 -4.68 -10.34
N LEU A 72 8.85 -5.27 -9.16
CA LEU A 72 8.70 -4.53 -7.91
C LEU A 72 9.94 -3.67 -7.60
N MET A 73 11.16 -4.21 -7.77
CA MET A 73 12.39 -3.42 -7.58
C MET A 73 12.42 -2.18 -8.47
N LEU A 74 11.99 -2.31 -9.73
CA LEU A 74 11.91 -1.18 -10.66
C LEU A 74 10.92 -0.13 -10.17
N PHE A 75 9.72 -0.53 -9.72
CA PHE A 75 8.75 0.43 -9.20
C PHE A 75 9.19 1.09 -7.88
N ILE A 76 9.84 0.34 -6.98
CA ILE A 76 10.42 0.88 -5.75
C ILE A 76 11.48 1.95 -6.08
N TRP A 77 12.36 1.65 -7.04
CA TRP A 77 13.37 2.60 -7.50
C TRP A 77 12.75 3.84 -8.16
N MET A 78 11.76 3.66 -9.05
CA MET A 78 11.04 4.77 -9.66
C MET A 78 10.31 5.64 -8.64
N TYR A 79 9.71 5.03 -7.61
CA TYR A 79 8.98 5.76 -6.58
C TYR A 79 9.92 6.58 -5.68
N ASN A 80 11.02 5.97 -5.23
CA ASN A 80 11.92 6.58 -4.24
C ASN A 80 13.07 7.36 -4.88
N ASP A 81 13.93 6.66 -5.63
CA ASP A 81 15.21 7.20 -6.12
C ASP A 81 15.04 8.20 -7.28
N LEU A 82 14.00 8.00 -8.10
CA LEU A 82 13.63 8.96 -9.15
C LEU A 82 12.60 10.00 -8.68
N ASP A 83 12.28 10.02 -7.39
CA ASP A 83 11.27 10.90 -6.79
C ASP A 83 9.90 10.86 -7.51
N GLY A 84 9.54 9.69 -8.06
CA GLY A 84 8.21 9.46 -8.63
C GLY A 84 7.09 9.66 -7.61
N SER A 85 7.41 9.52 -6.32
CA SER A 85 6.51 9.81 -5.21
C SER A 85 6.08 11.29 -5.11
N ASN A 86 6.83 12.21 -5.74
CA ASN A 86 6.55 13.64 -5.76
C ASN A 86 6.28 14.19 -7.18
N SER A 87 6.28 13.33 -8.20
CA SER A 87 6.07 13.70 -9.61
C SER A 87 4.60 13.94 -9.98
N GLY A 88 3.74 14.24 -9.00
CA GLY A 88 2.31 14.45 -9.16
C GLY A 88 1.44 13.26 -8.72
N ILE A 89 0.18 13.56 -8.41
CA ILE A 89 -0.69 12.64 -7.67
C ILE A 89 -1.00 11.34 -8.43
N TRP A 90 -1.20 11.44 -9.75
CA TRP A 90 -1.53 10.29 -10.58
C TRP A 90 -0.35 9.33 -10.74
N ILE A 91 0.86 9.87 -10.88
CA ILE A 91 2.08 9.07 -10.98
C ILE A 91 2.34 8.37 -9.65
N ARG A 92 2.26 9.11 -8.53
CA ARG A 92 2.40 8.55 -7.18
C ARG A 92 1.43 7.40 -6.92
N ASN A 93 0.14 7.60 -7.20
CA ASN A 93 -0.88 6.58 -6.97
C ASN A 93 -0.69 5.38 -7.92
N ALA A 94 -0.31 5.61 -9.17
CA ALA A 94 -0.03 4.54 -10.12
C ALA A 94 1.19 3.70 -9.71
N LEU A 95 2.25 4.32 -9.20
CA LEU A 95 3.44 3.62 -8.70
C LEU A 95 3.11 2.81 -7.44
N ASN A 96 2.38 3.38 -6.48
CA ASN A 96 1.92 2.66 -5.29
C ASN A 96 1.07 1.44 -5.66
N ALA A 97 0.10 1.62 -6.57
CA ALA A 97 -0.73 0.52 -7.04
C ALA A 97 0.08 -0.53 -7.78
N SER A 98 1.01 -0.12 -8.65
CA SER A 98 1.86 -1.06 -9.40
C SER A 98 2.76 -1.88 -8.47
N GLY A 99 3.33 -1.27 -7.43
CA GLY A 99 4.07 -1.99 -6.39
C GLY A 99 3.20 -3.01 -5.65
N LEU A 100 2.03 -2.61 -5.16
CA LEU A 100 1.10 -3.51 -4.48
C LEU A 100 0.55 -4.62 -5.38
N MET A 101 0.32 -4.33 -6.67
CA MET A 101 -0.03 -5.34 -7.67
C MET A 101 1.10 -6.36 -7.86
N CYS A 102 2.37 -5.93 -7.81
CA CYS A 102 3.51 -6.86 -7.86
C CYS A 102 3.57 -7.77 -6.63
N PHE A 103 3.21 -7.27 -5.44
CA PHE A 103 3.06 -8.12 -4.26
C PHE A 103 2.00 -9.21 -4.47
N SER A 104 0.82 -8.84 -4.99
CA SER A 104 -0.26 -9.80 -5.29
C SER A 104 0.16 -10.80 -6.37
N TRP A 105 0.80 -10.32 -7.44
CA TRP A 105 1.30 -11.17 -8.53
C TRP A 105 2.35 -12.16 -8.03
N GLY A 106 3.38 -11.69 -7.34
CA GLY A 106 4.47 -12.55 -6.86
C GLY A 106 4.00 -13.53 -5.78
N ALA A 107 3.13 -13.10 -4.86
CA ALA A 107 2.53 -13.98 -3.88
C ALA A 107 1.80 -15.15 -4.53
N LEU A 108 0.94 -14.88 -5.52
CA LEU A 108 0.21 -15.90 -6.26
C LEU A 108 1.15 -16.78 -7.09
N ALA A 109 2.11 -16.19 -7.79
CA ALA A 109 3.10 -16.94 -8.58
C ALA A 109 3.91 -17.92 -7.70
N THR A 110 4.24 -17.56 -6.46
CA THR A 110 4.94 -18.46 -5.52
C THR A 110 4.06 -19.61 -5.01
N LEU A 111 2.73 -19.48 -5.08
CA LEU A 111 1.80 -20.54 -4.69
C LEU A 111 1.45 -21.45 -5.87
N SER A 112 1.30 -20.89 -7.07
CA SER A 112 0.84 -21.60 -8.25
C SER A 112 1.96 -22.19 -9.11
N GLY A 113 3.23 -21.89 -8.80
CA GLY A 113 4.36 -22.27 -9.67
C GLY A 113 4.53 -21.37 -10.90
N GLY A 114 3.93 -20.17 -10.90
CA GLY A 114 4.08 -19.15 -11.93
C GLY A 114 2.88 -18.97 -12.86
N GLU A 115 1.95 -19.93 -12.89
CA GLU A 115 0.74 -19.83 -13.71
C GLU A 115 -0.35 -19.07 -12.96
N LEU A 116 -0.87 -17.99 -13.56
CA LEU A 116 -2.02 -17.26 -13.02
C LEU A 116 -3.26 -17.50 -13.86
N SER A 117 -4.37 -17.83 -13.20
CA SER A 117 -5.67 -17.88 -13.88
C SER A 117 -6.09 -16.49 -14.34
N SER A 118 -6.90 -16.41 -15.40
CA SER A 118 -7.47 -15.14 -15.86
C SER A 118 -8.20 -14.41 -14.73
N ARG A 119 -8.94 -15.15 -13.89
CA ARG A 119 -9.65 -14.57 -12.73
C ARG A 119 -8.69 -13.98 -11.69
N ALA A 120 -7.56 -14.64 -11.42
CA ALA A 120 -6.53 -14.12 -10.52
C ALA A 120 -5.89 -12.84 -11.07
N PHE A 121 -5.61 -12.80 -12.37
CA PHE A 121 -5.10 -11.60 -13.03
C PHE A 121 -6.10 -10.45 -12.97
N THR A 122 -7.39 -10.69 -13.26
CA THR A 122 -8.44 -9.69 -13.10
C THR A 122 -8.52 -9.19 -11.65
N TRP A 123 -8.34 -10.06 -10.67
CA TRP A 123 -8.33 -9.65 -9.26
C TRP A 123 -7.13 -8.78 -8.89
N ILE A 124 -5.94 -9.02 -9.47
CA ILE A 124 -4.79 -8.12 -9.33
C ILE A 124 -5.11 -6.74 -9.90
N LEU A 125 -5.78 -6.65 -11.06
CA LEU A 125 -6.20 -5.38 -11.63
C LEU A 125 -7.25 -4.66 -10.76
N VAL A 126 -8.24 -5.39 -10.24
CA VAL A 126 -9.26 -4.83 -9.33
C VAL A 126 -8.62 -4.29 -8.07
N THR A 127 -7.76 -5.08 -7.40
CA THR A 127 -7.06 -4.63 -6.20
C THR A 127 -6.13 -3.45 -6.49
N GLY A 128 -5.44 -3.43 -7.63
CA GLY A 128 -4.70 -2.25 -8.10
C GLY A 128 -5.58 -1.00 -8.23
N ALA A 129 -6.77 -1.12 -8.83
CA ALA A 129 -7.72 -0.02 -8.96
C ALA A 129 -8.22 0.48 -7.59
N ILE A 130 -8.44 -0.43 -6.63
CA ILE A 130 -8.75 -0.06 -5.24
C ILE A 130 -7.64 0.80 -4.65
N ILE A 131 -6.38 0.38 -4.80
CA ILE A 131 -5.23 1.15 -4.29
C ILE A 131 -5.18 2.53 -4.96
N ILE A 132 -5.24 2.62 -6.29
CA ILE A 132 -5.17 3.92 -7.01
C ILE A 132 -6.18 4.92 -6.45
N THR A 133 -7.39 4.46 -6.12
CA THR A 133 -8.49 5.35 -5.70
C THR A 133 -8.65 5.52 -4.20
N THR A 134 -7.91 4.78 -3.37
CA THR A 134 -8.08 4.81 -1.90
C THR A 134 -6.77 4.89 -1.10
N VAL A 135 -5.60 4.78 -1.73
CA VAL A 135 -4.30 4.80 -1.03
C VAL A 135 -4.07 6.08 -0.24
N HIS A 136 -4.70 7.19 -0.62
CA HIS A 136 -4.63 8.46 0.10
C HIS A 136 -5.30 8.44 1.47
N ALA A 137 -5.89 7.32 1.90
CA ALA A 137 -6.20 7.07 3.31
C ALA A 137 -4.98 7.21 4.22
N GLN A 138 -3.80 6.80 3.75
CA GLN A 138 -2.55 6.89 4.52
C GLN A 138 -2.07 8.33 4.70
N ASP A 139 -2.48 9.23 3.80
CA ASP A 139 -2.03 10.62 3.80
C ASP A 139 -2.72 11.43 4.91
N LEU A 140 -3.86 10.95 5.43
CA LEU A 140 -4.62 11.66 6.47
C LEU A 140 -3.86 11.81 7.79
N PRO A 141 -3.29 10.74 8.39
CA PRO A 141 -2.45 10.89 9.58
C PRO A 141 -1.08 11.52 9.28
N ASP A 142 -0.63 11.54 8.03
CA ASP A 142 0.74 11.93 7.68
C ASP A 142 0.85 13.38 7.15
N ILE A 143 -0.23 14.19 7.21
CA ILE A 143 -0.31 15.56 6.65
C ILE A 143 0.85 16.47 7.09
N GLU A 144 1.22 16.45 8.37
CA GLU A 144 2.27 17.33 8.90
C GLU A 144 3.65 16.97 8.36
N GLY A 145 4.03 15.69 8.39
CA GLY A 145 5.29 15.22 7.80
C GLY A 145 5.32 15.33 6.28
N ASP A 146 4.20 15.08 5.59
CA ASP A 146 4.06 15.30 4.15
C ASP A 146 4.37 16.76 3.79
N LYS A 147 3.82 17.70 4.58
CA LYS A 147 4.08 19.13 4.42
C LYS A 147 5.54 19.48 4.69
N ALA A 148 6.16 18.89 5.72
CA ALA A 148 7.57 19.13 6.05
C ALA A 148 8.53 18.69 4.94
N ARG A 149 8.22 17.56 4.28
CA ARG A 149 8.98 17.06 3.12
C ARG A 149 8.62 17.77 1.81
N GLY A 150 7.49 18.49 1.76
CA GLY A 150 6.99 19.14 0.54
C GLY A 150 6.32 18.16 -0.43
N ARG A 151 5.67 17.11 0.07
CA ARG A 151 4.95 16.12 -0.74
C ARG A 151 3.68 16.70 -1.35
N LEU A 152 3.37 16.24 -2.56
CA LEU A 152 2.13 16.54 -3.26
C LEU A 152 1.06 15.47 -3.01
N THR A 153 0.44 15.48 -1.83
CA THR A 153 -0.59 14.51 -1.43
C THR A 153 -2.02 15.03 -1.63
N VAL A 154 -3.02 14.14 -1.72
CA VAL A 154 -4.43 14.52 -1.95
C VAL A 154 -4.93 15.56 -0.93
N PRO A 155 -4.75 15.37 0.40
CA PRO A 155 -5.22 16.35 1.38
C PRO A 155 -4.50 17.70 1.28
N LEU A 156 -3.23 17.74 0.85
CA LEU A 156 -2.47 18.99 0.68
C LEU A 156 -2.84 19.74 -0.61
N LEU A 157 -3.11 19.01 -1.70
CA LEU A 157 -3.43 19.61 -3.00
C LEU A 157 -4.89 20.03 -3.14
N TYR A 158 -5.82 19.16 -2.72
CA TYR A 158 -7.26 19.32 -2.95
C TYR A 158 -8.04 19.63 -1.68
N GLY A 159 -7.34 19.68 -0.54
CA GLY A 159 -7.93 19.89 0.78
C GLY A 159 -8.44 18.60 1.41
N GLU A 160 -8.44 18.57 2.74
CA GLU A 160 -8.84 17.41 3.53
C GLU A 160 -10.29 16.95 3.25
N THR A 161 -11.22 17.89 3.05
CA THR A 161 -12.63 17.54 2.80
C THR A 161 -12.77 16.76 1.51
N ALA A 162 -12.12 17.18 0.42
CA ALA A 162 -12.14 16.48 -0.84
C ALA A 162 -11.46 15.10 -0.72
N ALA A 163 -10.34 15.02 0.00
CA ALA A 163 -9.65 13.75 0.28
C ALA A 163 -10.56 12.75 1.00
N ARG A 164 -11.26 13.18 2.06
CA ARG A 164 -12.15 12.33 2.87
C ARG A 164 -13.42 11.91 2.12
N VAL A 165 -14.03 12.83 1.35
CA VAL A 165 -15.22 12.53 0.54
C VAL A 165 -14.90 11.55 -0.59
N SER A 166 -13.82 11.81 -1.34
CA SER A 166 -13.38 10.90 -2.41
C SER A 166 -12.99 9.53 -1.87
N LEU A 167 -12.28 9.47 -0.75
CA LEU A 167 -11.94 8.21 -0.07
C LEU A 167 -13.20 7.43 0.31
N SER A 168 -14.14 8.07 0.99
CA SER A 168 -15.39 7.45 1.44
C SER A 168 -16.22 6.94 0.26
N ALA A 169 -16.35 7.74 -0.80
CA ALA A 169 -17.08 7.34 -2.01
C ALA A 169 -16.46 6.08 -2.66
N MET A 170 -15.13 6.05 -2.81
CA MET A 170 -14.42 4.94 -3.44
C MET A 170 -14.42 3.68 -2.56
N VAL A 171 -14.24 3.82 -1.25
CA VAL A 171 -14.34 2.71 -0.29
C VAL A 171 -15.73 2.09 -0.34
N MET A 172 -16.79 2.91 -0.33
CA MET A 172 -18.17 2.42 -0.42
C MET A 172 -18.45 1.71 -1.76
N PHE A 173 -17.97 2.27 -2.88
CA PHE A 173 -18.08 1.64 -4.18
C PHE A 173 -17.44 0.24 -4.20
N TRP A 174 -16.19 0.14 -3.74
CA TRP A 174 -15.46 -1.13 -3.73
C TRP A 174 -16.00 -2.13 -2.69
N SER A 175 -16.59 -1.64 -1.60
CA SER A 175 -17.25 -2.47 -0.59
C SER A 175 -18.47 -3.23 -1.13
N VAL A 176 -19.02 -2.78 -2.26
CA VAL A 176 -20.13 -3.43 -2.97
C VAL A 176 -19.61 -4.19 -4.20
N ALA A 177 -18.72 -3.58 -4.99
CA ALA A 177 -18.21 -4.17 -6.23
C ALA A 177 -17.41 -5.46 -5.98
N CYS A 178 -16.61 -5.55 -4.92
CA CYS A 178 -15.80 -6.74 -4.66
C CYS A 178 -16.62 -7.96 -4.23
N PRO A 179 -17.59 -7.84 -3.29
CA PRO A 179 -18.53 -8.92 -2.99
C PRO A 179 -19.32 -9.42 -4.21
N LEU A 180 -19.73 -8.52 -5.11
CA LEU A 180 -20.40 -8.89 -6.37
C LEU A 180 -19.48 -9.69 -7.29
N PHE A 181 -18.24 -9.25 -7.47
CA PHE A 181 -17.26 -9.91 -8.33
C PHE A 181 -16.95 -11.36 -7.89
N TRP A 182 -16.96 -11.62 -6.58
CA TRP A 182 -16.68 -12.94 -6.01
C TRP A 182 -17.93 -13.80 -5.73
N ASP A 183 -19.14 -13.27 -5.94
CA ASP A 183 -20.42 -13.88 -5.51
C ASP A 183 -20.33 -14.49 -4.09
N VAL A 184 -19.96 -13.64 -3.13
CA VAL A 184 -19.72 -14.08 -1.76
C VAL A 184 -21.00 -14.37 -0.98
N SER A 185 -20.85 -15.16 0.08
CA SER A 185 -21.88 -15.38 1.09
C SER A 185 -22.32 -14.07 1.79
N ALA A 186 -23.45 -14.12 2.51
CA ALA A 186 -23.93 -12.99 3.30
C ALA A 186 -22.88 -12.47 4.31
N TRP A 187 -21.99 -13.35 4.80
CA TRP A 187 -20.88 -12.96 5.65
C TRP A 187 -19.85 -12.09 4.93
N GLY A 188 -19.46 -12.43 3.70
CA GLY A 188 -18.54 -11.62 2.90
C GLY A 188 -19.10 -10.22 2.63
N TRP A 189 -20.40 -10.14 2.33
CA TRP A 189 -21.11 -8.87 2.21
C TRP A 189 -21.10 -8.05 3.49
N ALA A 190 -21.46 -8.68 4.61
CA ALA A 190 -21.53 -8.03 5.92
C ALA A 190 -20.17 -7.47 6.34
N VAL A 191 -19.09 -8.25 6.23
CA VAL A 191 -17.74 -7.81 6.60
C VAL A 191 -17.26 -6.66 5.71
N SER A 192 -17.38 -6.81 4.38
CA SER A 192 -16.95 -5.77 3.43
C SER A 192 -17.67 -4.43 3.65
N THR A 193 -19.01 -4.47 3.71
CA THR A 193 -19.82 -3.24 3.83
C THR A 193 -19.76 -2.63 5.21
N SER A 194 -19.73 -3.42 6.29
CA SER A 194 -19.64 -2.87 7.66
C SER A 194 -18.32 -2.14 7.90
N LEU A 195 -17.19 -2.72 7.48
CA LEU A 195 -15.88 -2.07 7.59
C LEU A 195 -15.81 -0.82 6.71
N GLY A 196 -16.29 -0.89 5.47
CA GLY A 196 -16.32 0.25 4.55
C GLY A 196 -17.19 1.40 5.07
N CYS A 197 -18.37 1.11 5.61
CA CYS A 197 -19.26 2.09 6.24
C CYS A 197 -18.62 2.72 7.47
N ALA A 198 -18.09 1.89 8.40
CA ALA A 198 -17.47 2.37 9.62
C ALA A 198 -16.29 3.30 9.32
N MET A 199 -15.40 2.89 8.41
CA MET A 199 -14.29 3.70 7.95
C MET A 199 -14.77 5.03 7.33
N SER A 200 -15.74 4.98 6.41
CA SER A 200 -16.26 6.18 5.71
C SER A 200 -16.89 7.18 6.67
N VAL A 201 -17.70 6.72 7.62
CA VAL A 201 -18.31 7.58 8.65
C VAL A 201 -17.23 8.26 9.50
N LEU A 202 -16.23 7.50 9.96
CA LEU A 202 -15.14 8.06 10.76
C LEU A 202 -14.28 9.04 9.97
N ALA A 203 -13.98 8.72 8.71
CA ALA A 203 -13.20 9.59 7.83
C ALA A 203 -13.88 10.95 7.63
N LEU A 204 -15.21 10.97 7.44
CA LEU A 204 -15.98 12.20 7.21
C LEU A 204 -16.17 13.06 8.46
N GLN A 205 -16.11 12.47 9.66
CA GLN A 205 -16.33 13.21 10.91
C GLN A 205 -15.18 14.13 11.31
N LYS A 206 -14.00 14.02 10.67
CA LYS A 206 -12.82 14.86 10.90
C LYS A 206 -12.56 15.12 12.40
N ARG A 207 -12.36 14.04 13.16
CA ARG A 207 -12.22 14.09 14.62
C ARG A 207 -10.78 14.35 15.10
N GLY A 208 -9.86 14.68 14.19
CA GLY A 208 -8.46 14.99 14.47
C GLY A 208 -7.51 13.80 14.32
N GLN A 209 -6.22 14.05 14.58
CA GLN A 209 -5.09 13.18 14.26
C GLN A 209 -5.25 11.72 14.70
N TRP A 210 -5.63 11.48 15.96
CA TRP A 210 -5.79 10.12 16.47
C TRP A 210 -6.83 9.31 15.67
N TRP A 211 -7.92 9.98 15.25
CA TRP A 211 -8.95 9.33 14.45
C TRP A 211 -8.50 9.11 13.00
N ASP A 212 -7.62 9.95 12.47
CA ASP A 212 -7.04 9.74 11.14
C ASP A 212 -6.13 8.50 11.12
N GLU A 213 -5.38 8.25 12.19
CA GLU A 213 -4.66 6.98 12.36
C GLU A 213 -5.61 5.77 12.46
N VAL A 214 -6.74 5.92 13.15
CA VAL A 214 -7.77 4.87 13.25
C VAL A 214 -8.38 4.58 11.88
N VAL A 215 -8.71 5.63 11.10
CA VAL A 215 -9.23 5.50 9.73
C VAL A 215 -8.23 4.78 8.85
N TRP A 216 -6.94 5.11 8.95
CA TRP A 216 -5.88 4.40 8.23
C TRP A 216 -5.80 2.92 8.62
N LYS A 217 -5.82 2.59 9.91
CA LYS A 217 -5.82 1.20 10.39
C LYS A 217 -7.07 0.43 9.93
N LEU A 218 -8.24 1.09 9.91
CA LEU A 218 -9.47 0.52 9.39
C LEU A 218 -9.42 0.29 7.88
N TRP A 219 -8.75 1.17 7.12
CA TRP A 219 -8.51 0.94 5.70
C TRP A 219 -7.65 -0.32 5.48
N CYS A 220 -6.58 -0.50 6.27
CA CYS A 220 -5.76 -1.71 6.20
C CYS A 220 -6.58 -2.97 6.50
N LEU A 221 -7.42 -2.92 7.54
CA LEU A 221 -8.32 -4.02 7.89
C LEU A 221 -9.36 -4.30 6.80
N TRP A 222 -9.93 -3.26 6.22
CA TRP A 222 -10.90 -3.35 5.13
C TRP A 222 -10.26 -3.98 3.88
N ILE A 223 -9.10 -3.50 3.44
CA ILE A 223 -8.34 -4.10 2.33
C ILE A 223 -8.05 -5.57 2.63
N ALA A 224 -7.55 -5.90 3.83
CA ALA A 224 -7.28 -7.28 4.20
C ALA A 224 -8.54 -8.16 4.12
N ALA A 225 -9.69 -7.66 4.56
CA ALA A 225 -10.96 -8.35 4.41
C ALA A 225 -11.36 -8.54 2.92
N LEU A 226 -11.12 -7.55 2.06
CA LEU A 226 -11.35 -7.68 0.62
C LEU A 226 -10.47 -8.77 -0.01
N TYR A 227 -9.20 -8.86 0.37
CA TYR A 227 -8.30 -9.92 -0.10
C TYR A 227 -8.75 -11.33 0.32
N LEU A 228 -9.55 -11.45 1.39
CA LEU A 228 -10.10 -12.72 1.87
C LEU A 228 -11.44 -13.11 1.23
N LEU A 229 -12.10 -12.21 0.50
CA LEU A 229 -13.38 -12.48 -0.19
C LEU A 229 -13.36 -13.72 -1.10
N PRO A 230 -12.29 -14.04 -1.87
CA PRO A 230 -12.27 -15.26 -2.68
C PRO A 230 -12.54 -16.54 -1.87
N ALA A 231 -12.15 -16.58 -0.59
CA ALA A 231 -12.38 -17.72 0.30
C ALA A 231 -13.82 -17.78 0.86
N LEU A 232 -14.61 -16.72 0.67
CA LEU A 232 -16.00 -16.60 1.10
C LEU A 232 -17.00 -16.68 -0.07
N GLY A 233 -16.51 -16.99 -1.26
CA GLY A 233 -17.32 -17.27 -2.46
C GLY A 233 -18.24 -18.46 -2.25
N LYS A 234 -19.40 -18.43 -2.90
CA LYS A 234 -20.34 -19.57 -2.94
C LYS A 234 -19.91 -20.64 -3.94
#